data_AF-A0A2S0L4S2-F1
#
_entry.id   AF-A0A2S0L4S2-F1
#
_cell.length_a   1.000
_cell.length_b   1.000
_cell.length_c   1.000
_cell.angle_alpha   90.00
_cell.angle_beta   90.00
_cell.angle_gamma   90.00
#
_symmetry.space_group_name_H-M   'P 1'
#
loop_
_entity.id
_entity.type
_entity.pdbx_description
1 polymer ?
#
loop_
_entity_poly.entity_id
_entity_poly.type
_entity_poly.pdbx_seq_one_letter_code
_entity_poly.pdbx_strand_id
1 'polypeptide(L)'
;MKITIEIEDCKNYGLCPHTVYRKLTQEYSDKLKKNLNFKGSFWHYTSESTKDMYSKITGRIPNLRNLILTYEDVEICFEIFKEFADKWVEIYERYDEQIDSSESIQTYELF
;
A
#
# COMPACT_ATOMS: atom_id res chain seq x y z
N MET A 1 14.38 -3.79 20.17
CA MET A 1 14.23 -2.32 20.32
C MET A 1 13.65 -1.79 19.02
N LYS A 2 12.43 -1.21 19.04
CA LYS A 2 11.85 -0.51 17.88
C LYS A 2 12.09 0.98 18.10
N ILE A 3 12.71 1.65 17.14
CA ILE A 3 12.86 3.11 17.14
C ILE A 3 11.79 3.65 16.19
N THR A 4 10.98 4.58 16.68
CA THR A 4 10.02 5.34 15.88
C THR A 4 10.65 6.69 15.57
N ILE A 5 10.63 7.08 14.30
CA ILE A 5 11.16 8.36 13.82
C ILE A 5 10.02 9.05 13.09
N GLU A 6 9.69 10.29 13.49
CA GLU A 6 8.71 11.10 12.79
C GLU A 6 9.26 11.53 11.42
N ILE A 7 8.38 11.73 10.43
CA ILE A 7 8.80 12.12 9.07
C ILE A 7 9.58 13.44 9.10
N GLU A 8 9.16 14.37 9.95
CA GLU A 8 9.80 15.67 10.18
C GLU A 8 11.25 15.52 10.66
N ASP A 9 11.51 14.50 11.48
CA ASP A 9 12.83 14.23 12.04
C ASP A 9 13.74 13.47 11.07
N CYS A 10 13.20 12.85 10.03
CA CYS A 10 13.98 12.04 9.08
C CYS A 10 15.09 12.85 8.39
N LYS A 11 14.88 14.17 8.22
CA LYS A 11 15.92 15.09 7.71
C LYS A 11 17.13 15.15 8.62
N ASN A 12 16.92 15.13 9.94
CA ASN A 12 17.98 15.20 10.95
C ASN A 12 18.84 13.93 10.98
N TYR A 13 18.29 12.81 10.48
CA TYR A 13 18.97 11.52 10.37
C TYR A 13 19.57 11.26 8.97
N GLY A 14 19.52 12.24 8.06
CA GLY A 14 20.08 12.09 6.71
C GLY A 14 19.35 11.06 5.84
N LEU A 15 18.10 10.74 6.17
CA LEU A 15 17.31 9.79 5.38
C LEU A 15 16.91 10.44 4.05
N CYS A 16 16.93 9.67 2.96
CA CYS A 16 16.43 10.15 1.67
C CYS A 16 14.90 10.00 1.65
N PRO A 17 14.12 10.98 1.15
CA PRO A 17 12.65 10.89 1.06
C PRO A 17 12.16 9.60 0.40
N HIS A 18 12.77 9.20 -0.73
CA HIS A 18 12.46 7.93 -1.39
C HIS A 18 12.66 6.70 -0.47
N THR A 19 13.69 6.73 0.37
CA THR A 19 13.94 5.65 1.35
C THR A 19 12.89 5.62 2.45
N VAL A 20 12.49 6.80 2.95
CA VAL A 20 11.42 6.92 3.96
C VAL A 20 10.10 6.40 3.40
N TYR A 21 9.70 6.86 2.21
CA TYR A 21 8.49 6.36 1.55
C TYR A 21 8.49 4.83 1.41
N ARG A 22 9.59 4.25 0.89
CA ARG A 22 9.70 2.79 0.74
C ARG A 22 9.57 2.04 2.07
N LYS A 23 10.07 2.62 3.17
CA LYS A 23 9.97 2.03 4.50
C LYS A 23 8.55 2.13 5.05
N LEU A 24 7.88 3.26 4.85
CA LEU A 24 6.49 3.45 5.26
C LEU A 24 5.54 2.48 4.54
N THR A 25 5.63 2.39 3.21
CA THR A 25 4.79 1.47 2.43
C THR A 25 5.06 0.02 2.81
N GLN A 26 6.33 -0.36 3.01
CA GLN A 26 6.67 -1.70 3.49
C GLN A 26 6.08 -1.99 4.88
N GLU A 27 6.22 -1.09 5.86
CA GLU A 27 5.65 -1.29 7.19
C GLU A 27 4.12 -1.39 7.13
N TYR A 28 3.47 -0.58 6.30
CA TYR A 28 2.03 -0.60 6.13
C TYR A 28 1.56 -1.92 5.48
N SER A 29 2.17 -2.32 4.37
CA SER A 29 1.89 -3.59 3.71
C SER A 29 2.12 -4.78 4.62
N ASP A 30 3.19 -4.78 5.42
CA ASP A 30 3.47 -5.88 6.34
C ASP A 30 2.47 -5.96 7.50
N LYS A 31 1.89 -4.82 7.93
CA LYS A 31 0.75 -4.82 8.86
C LYS A 31 -0.48 -5.46 8.24
N LEU A 32 -0.81 -5.09 7.00
CA LEU A 32 -1.98 -5.64 6.29
C LEU A 32 -1.84 -7.14 6.00
N LYS A 33 -0.66 -7.59 5.56
CA LYS A 33 -0.36 -9.01 5.31
C LYS A 33 -0.48 -9.89 6.55
N LYS A 34 -0.24 -9.36 7.75
CA LYS A 34 -0.39 -10.18 8.98
C LYS A 34 -1.83 -10.63 9.21
N ASN A 35 -2.78 -9.86 8.70
CA ASN A 35 -4.20 -10.13 8.88
C ASN A 35 -4.80 -10.88 7.70
N LEU A 36 -4.09 -10.94 6.56
CA LEU A 36 -4.64 -11.36 5.28
C LEU A 36 -3.65 -12.25 4.53
N ASN A 37 -4.11 -13.41 4.07
CA ASN A 37 -3.32 -14.36 3.27
C ASN A 37 -3.14 -13.91 1.81
N PHE A 38 -2.75 -12.66 1.60
CA PHE A 38 -2.55 -12.07 0.29
C PHE A 38 -1.45 -12.79 -0.50
N LYS A 39 -1.81 -13.39 -1.64
CA LYS A 39 -0.86 -13.94 -2.62
C LYS A 39 -0.57 -12.89 -3.71
N GLY A 40 0.71 -12.58 -3.93
CA GLY A 40 1.18 -12.02 -5.22
C GLY A 40 1.45 -10.50 -5.31
N SER A 41 1.54 -10.05 -6.57
CA SER A 41 2.01 -8.76 -7.11
C SER A 41 1.17 -7.53 -6.74
N PHE A 42 0.24 -7.67 -5.81
CA PHE A 42 -0.70 -6.64 -5.40
C PHE A 42 -0.02 -5.30 -5.05
N TRP A 43 0.96 -5.36 -4.16
CA TRP A 43 1.69 -4.18 -3.66
C TRP A 43 2.47 -3.44 -4.75
N HIS A 44 2.84 -4.14 -5.82
CA HIS A 44 3.44 -3.53 -6.99
C HIS A 44 2.41 -2.65 -7.71
N TYR A 45 1.19 -3.15 -7.94
CA TYR A 45 0.11 -2.35 -8.55
C TYR A 45 -0.29 -1.16 -7.68
N THR A 46 -0.40 -1.33 -6.35
CA THR A 46 -0.65 -0.20 -5.43
C THR A 46 0.40 0.89 -5.59
N SER A 47 1.67 0.50 -5.68
CA SER A 47 2.79 1.43 -5.82
C SER A 47 2.77 2.16 -7.17
N GLU A 48 2.46 1.46 -8.26
CA GLU A 48 2.36 2.08 -9.59
C GLU A 48 1.14 3.00 -9.69
N SER A 49 -0.02 2.60 -9.17
CA SER A 49 -1.22 3.45 -9.10
C SER A 49 -1.00 4.70 -8.26
N THR A 50 -0.25 4.59 -7.16
CA THR A 50 0.13 5.74 -6.32
C THR A 50 0.95 6.75 -7.11
N LYS A 51 1.97 6.28 -7.84
CA LYS A 51 2.81 7.15 -8.68
C LYS A 51 2.00 7.81 -9.78
N ASP A 52 1.14 7.06 -10.46
CA ASP A 52 0.28 7.61 -11.50
C ASP A 52 -0.66 8.70 -10.95
N MET A 53 -1.33 8.43 -9.82
CA MET A 53 -2.22 9.39 -9.18
C MET A 53 -1.48 10.65 -8.70
N TYR A 54 -0.35 10.48 -8.02
CA TYR A 54 0.47 11.59 -7.55
C TYR A 54 1.02 12.44 -8.71
N SER A 55 1.39 11.80 -9.82
CA SER A 55 1.83 12.49 -11.03
C SER A 55 0.74 13.38 -11.62
N LYS A 56 -0.51 12.91 -11.63
CA LYS A 56 -1.68 13.68 -12.09
C LYS A 56 -1.99 14.85 -11.17
N ILE A 57 -1.90 14.65 -9.85
CA ILE A 57 -2.13 15.70 -8.86
C ILE A 57 -1.10 16.83 -9.00
N THR A 58 0.16 16.48 -9.21
CA THR A 58 1.28 17.44 -9.23
C THR A 58 1.65 17.95 -10.62
N GLY A 59 1.07 17.38 -11.68
CA GLY A 59 1.47 17.62 -13.06
C GLY A 59 2.88 17.12 -13.41
N ARG A 60 3.52 16.33 -12.53
CA ARG A 60 4.86 15.76 -12.76
C ARG A 60 4.77 14.54 -13.67
N ILE A 61 5.86 14.22 -14.37
CA ILE A 61 5.91 13.04 -15.25
C ILE A 61 6.00 11.77 -14.38
N PRO A 62 5.09 10.78 -14.51
CA PRO A 62 5.05 9.59 -13.64
C PRO A 62 6.32 8.72 -13.69
N ASN A 63 7.04 8.75 -14.82
CA ASN A 63 8.28 7.98 -15.04
C ASN A 63 9.57 8.72 -14.64
N LEU A 64 9.47 9.78 -13.83
CA LEU A 64 10.68 10.38 -13.22
C LEU A 64 11.36 9.34 -12.34
N ARG A 65 12.69 9.22 -12.48
CA ARG A 65 13.53 8.25 -11.75
C ARG A 65 13.30 8.30 -10.24
N ASN A 66 12.94 9.47 -9.71
CA ASN A 66 12.38 9.65 -8.37
C ASN A 66 11.25 10.70 -8.44
N LEU A 67 10.00 10.24 -8.30
CA LEU A 67 8.82 11.12 -8.21
C LEU A 67 8.72 11.82 -6.83
N ILE A 68 9.31 11.18 -5.82
CA ILE A 68 9.29 11.57 -4.41
C ILE A 68 10.63 12.22 -4.07
N LEU A 69 10.66 13.54 -4.01
CA LEU A 69 11.87 14.34 -3.87
C LEU A 69 11.93 15.06 -2.52
N THR A 70 10.78 15.34 -1.90
CA THR A 70 10.66 16.01 -0.61
C THR A 70 9.95 15.12 0.41
N TYR A 71 10.02 15.49 1.70
CA TYR A 71 9.25 14.81 2.74
C TYR A 71 7.74 15.06 2.63
N GLU A 72 7.35 16.22 2.12
CA GLU A 72 5.95 16.51 1.76
C GLU A 72 5.46 15.56 0.65
N ASP A 73 6.30 15.29 -0.36
CA ASP A 73 5.98 14.30 -1.39
C ASP A 73 5.79 12.90 -0.77
N VAL A 74 6.54 12.56 0.30
CA VAL A 74 6.42 11.29 1.01
C VAL A 74 5.06 11.19 1.69
N GLU A 75 4.64 12.22 2.41
CA GLU A 75 3.35 12.26 3.12
C GLU A 75 2.20 12.10 2.13
N ILE A 76 2.16 12.92 1.09
CA ILE A 76 1.07 12.87 0.09
C ILE A 76 1.04 11.51 -0.61
N CYS A 77 2.20 11.01 -1.09
CA CYS A 77 2.24 9.70 -1.74
C CYS A 77 1.83 8.58 -0.78
N PHE A 78 2.20 8.67 0.50
CA PHE A 78 1.87 7.65 1.47
C PHE A 78 0.36 7.63 1.79
N GLU A 79 -0.29 8.78 1.89
CA GLU A 79 -1.75 8.85 2.03
C GLU A 79 -2.47 8.20 0.84
N ILE A 80 -2.07 8.54 -0.39
CA ILE A 80 -2.62 7.93 -1.61
C ILE A 80 -2.40 6.41 -1.61
N PHE A 81 -1.20 5.97 -1.19
CA PHE A 81 -0.88 4.55 -1.10
C PHE A 81 -1.82 3.82 -0.13
N LYS A 82 -2.09 4.40 1.05
CA LYS A 82 -3.01 3.80 2.03
C LYS A 82 -4.42 3.66 1.45
N GLU A 83 -4.95 4.70 0.79
CA GLU A 83 -6.28 4.64 0.18
C GLU A 83 -6.40 3.47 -0.81
N PHE A 84 -5.40 3.30 -1.69
CA PHE A 84 -5.38 2.15 -2.59
C PHE A 84 -5.26 0.84 -1.80
N ALA A 85 -4.28 0.73 -0.90
CA ALA A 85 -4.04 -0.48 -0.13
C ALA A 85 -5.29 -0.94 0.62
N ASP A 86 -5.98 -0.03 1.30
CA ASP A 86 -7.18 -0.30 2.07
C ASP A 86 -8.34 -0.70 1.16
N LYS A 87 -8.48 -0.06 0.00
CA LYS A 87 -9.55 -0.43 -0.95
C LYS A 87 -9.37 -1.84 -1.49
N TRP A 88 -8.13 -2.23 -1.72
CA TRP A 88 -7.82 -3.58 -2.17
C TRP A 88 -8.00 -4.63 -1.09
N VAL A 89 -7.68 -4.30 0.16
CA VAL A 89 -8.02 -5.12 1.34
C VAL A 89 -9.54 -5.37 1.38
N GLU A 90 -10.36 -4.33 1.30
CA GLU A 90 -11.83 -4.43 1.30
C GLU A 90 -12.33 -5.33 0.15
N ILE A 91 -11.75 -5.18 -1.04
CA ILE A 91 -12.12 -6.00 -2.20
C ILE A 91 -11.75 -7.46 -1.97
N TYR A 92 -10.55 -7.73 -1.45
CA TYR A 92 -10.08 -9.09 -1.21
C TYR A 92 -10.90 -9.81 -0.15
N GLU A 93 -11.15 -9.17 0.99
CA GLU A 93 -11.98 -9.73 2.07
C GLU A 93 -13.37 -10.11 1.54
N ARG A 94 -14.00 -9.24 0.73
CA ARG A 94 -15.28 -9.54 0.09
C ARG A 94 -15.20 -10.75 -0.86
N TYR A 95 -14.11 -10.90 -1.60
CA TYR A 95 -13.93 -12.07 -2.48
C TYR A 95 -13.72 -13.36 -1.68
N ASP A 96 -12.95 -13.31 -0.60
CA ASP A 96 -12.69 -14.47 0.28
C ASP A 96 -13.99 -14.96 0.93
N GLU A 97 -14.80 -14.04 1.47
CA GLU A 97 -16.14 -14.34 2.02
C GLU A 97 -17.09 -14.99 1.00
N GLN A 98 -17.01 -14.55 -0.27
CA GLN A 98 -17.83 -15.14 -1.34
C GLN A 98 -17.37 -16.55 -1.72
N ILE A 99 -16.07 -16.84 -1.65
CA ILE A 99 -15.55 -18.18 -1.90
C ILE A 99 -15.98 -19.12 -0.78
N ASP A 100 -15.76 -18.74 0.49
CA ASP A 100 -16.16 -19.55 1.66
C ASP A 100 -17.67 -19.82 1.68
N SER A 101 -18.50 -18.82 1.34
CA SER A 101 -19.95 -19.02 1.23
C SER A 101 -20.33 -19.93 0.05
N SER A 102 -19.65 -19.86 -1.09
CA SER A 102 -19.93 -20.73 -2.25
C SER A 102 -19.52 -22.19 -2.04
N GLU A 103 -18.42 -22.46 -1.32
CA GLU A 103 -18.01 -23.81 -0.93
C GLU A 103 -18.97 -24.41 0.12
N SER A 104 -19.52 -23.58 1.01
CA SER A 104 -20.54 -24.00 1.98
C SER A 104 -21.87 -24.39 1.33
N ILE A 105 -22.21 -23.87 0.15
CA ILE A 105 -23.45 -24.22 -0.57
C ILE A 105 -23.33 -25.58 -1.27
N GLN A 106 -22.13 -25.96 -1.74
CA GLN A 106 -21.93 -27.27 -2.42
C GLN A 106 -22.02 -28.48 -1.48
N THR A 107 -22.01 -28.29 -0.16
CA THR A 107 -22.06 -29.40 0.81
C THR A 107 -23.47 -29.82 1.23
N TYR A 108 -24.53 -29.14 0.75
CA TYR A 108 -25.93 -29.45 1.13
C TYR A 108 -26.79 -30.08 0.02
N GLU A 109 -26.25 -30.40 -1.17
CA GLU A 109 -27.00 -31.07 -2.26
C GLU A 109 -26.53 -32.50 -2.56
N LEU A 110 -26.18 -33.28 -1.53
CA LEU A 110 -25.96 -34.73 -1.66
C LEU A 110 -26.66 -35.48 -0.52
N PHE A 111 -27.99 -35.45 -0.50
CA PHE A 111 -28.82 -36.46 0.17
C PHE A 111 -30.05 -36.78 -0.68
#